data_AF-A0A1B6HID4-F1
#
_entry.id   AF-A0A1B6HID4-F1
#
_cell.length_a   1.000
_cell.length_b   1.000
_cell.length_c   1.000
_cell.angle_alpha   90.00
_cell.angle_beta   90.00
_cell.angle_gamma   90.00
#
_symmetry.space_group_name_H-M   'P 1'
#
loop_
_entity.id
_entity.type
_entity.pdbx_description
1 polymer ?
#
loop_
_entity_poly.entity_id
_entity_poly.type
_entity_poly.pdbx_seq_one_letter_code
_entity_poly.pdbx_strand_id
1 'polypeptide(L)'
;MEFRFNVNDIFKSTISKINHALLPSDFSGDRRNASHSAALVANIIDAMGYASAKAQDLQHPITSADKLRNIDHTVYLMIEPEDNDGKGSVVGLLKIGVKNLFLFDETGMVHEMKSLCILDFYVHESKQRSGYGKKLYDYMLHDKEISPCKLAIDRPSENFLSFLYKHYGLAKIYPQTNNFVLFEGFFGNNTASTVSTKSYSSQGTPSHNEKNGHDCFDNSSVTSKTYSPNSYGRHNAVKPDDTMGKILGWLSPVQLGRQFHVSMSSHTALW
;
A
#
# COMPACT_ATOMS: atom_id res chain seq x y z
N MET A 1 -4.84 -21.66 3.05
CA MET A 1 -6.28 -21.69 3.30
C MET A 1 -6.93 -22.67 2.35
N GLU A 2 -7.72 -23.59 2.88
CA GLU A 2 -8.36 -24.67 2.12
C GLU A 2 -9.84 -24.36 1.87
N PHE A 3 -10.37 -24.86 0.76
CA PHE A 3 -11.76 -24.65 0.36
C PHE A 3 -12.45 -25.99 0.10
N ARG A 4 -13.79 -26.00 0.15
CA ARG A 4 -14.61 -27.21 -0.08
C ARG A 4 -14.65 -27.68 -1.54
N PHE A 5 -13.88 -27.04 -2.41
CA PHE A 5 -13.76 -27.33 -3.82
C PHE A 5 -12.29 -27.34 -4.21
N ASN A 6 -11.97 -27.94 -5.35
CA ASN A 6 -10.61 -27.99 -5.86
C ASN A 6 -10.18 -26.61 -6.40
N VAL A 7 -9.18 -26.01 -5.76
CA VAL A 7 -8.65 -24.70 -6.13
C VAL A 7 -7.91 -24.78 -7.46
N ASN A 8 -7.24 -25.91 -7.72
CA ASN A 8 -6.47 -26.15 -8.95
C ASN A 8 -7.36 -26.27 -10.20
N ASP A 9 -8.67 -26.46 -10.05
CA ASP A 9 -9.61 -26.44 -11.19
C ASP A 9 -9.77 -25.02 -11.75
N ILE A 10 -9.67 -24.01 -10.88
CA ILE A 10 -9.84 -22.59 -11.22
C ILE A 10 -8.50 -21.94 -11.58
N PHE A 11 -7.46 -22.23 -10.79
CA PHE A 11 -6.15 -21.61 -10.95
C PHE A 11 -5.15 -22.65 -11.46
N LYS A 12 -4.58 -22.39 -12.63
CA LYS A 12 -3.55 -23.26 -13.24
C LYS A 12 -2.14 -22.79 -12.93
N SER A 13 -2.01 -21.50 -12.60
CA SER A 13 -0.75 -20.85 -12.29
C SER A 13 -0.55 -20.75 -10.77
N THR A 14 0.70 -20.78 -10.30
CA THR A 14 1.04 -20.58 -8.88
C THR A 14 0.61 -19.19 -8.39
N ILE A 15 0.66 -18.18 -9.24
CA ILE A 15 0.14 -16.84 -8.95
C ILE A 15 -0.84 -16.48 -10.06
N SER A 16 -2.07 -16.14 -9.67
CA SER A 16 -3.11 -15.73 -10.61
C SER A 16 -3.58 -14.32 -10.30
N LYS A 17 -3.76 -13.54 -11.37
CA LYS A 17 -4.23 -12.17 -11.33
C LYS A 17 -5.73 -12.13 -11.52
N ILE A 18 -6.42 -11.43 -10.63
CA ILE A 18 -7.87 -11.28 -10.60
C ILE A 18 -8.22 -9.81 -10.73
N ASN A 19 -9.12 -9.50 -11.66
CA ASN A 19 -9.66 -8.16 -11.88
C ASN A 19 -11.11 -8.04 -11.36
N HIS A 20 -11.78 -6.94 -11.70
CA HIS A 20 -13.16 -6.68 -11.32
C HIS A 20 -14.17 -7.73 -11.82
N ALA A 21 -13.84 -8.52 -12.85
CA ALA A 21 -14.69 -9.61 -13.34
C ALA A 21 -14.68 -10.86 -12.45
N LEU A 22 -13.83 -10.89 -11.41
CA LEU A 22 -13.62 -12.02 -10.50
C LEU A 22 -13.21 -13.30 -11.22
N LEU A 23 -12.46 -13.16 -12.32
CA LEU A 23 -11.92 -14.29 -13.07
C LEU A 23 -10.39 -14.19 -13.11
N PRO A 24 -9.69 -15.34 -13.11
CA PRO A 24 -8.28 -15.38 -13.44
C PRO A 24 -8.01 -14.76 -14.81
N SER A 25 -6.90 -14.04 -14.94
CA SER A 25 -6.47 -13.45 -16.22
C SER A 25 -6.21 -14.50 -17.31
N ASP A 26 -5.86 -15.71 -16.91
CA ASP A 26 -5.64 -16.89 -17.74
C ASP A 26 -6.89 -17.77 -17.90
N PHE A 27 -8.07 -17.29 -17.48
CA PHE A 27 -9.31 -18.06 -17.59
C PHE A 27 -9.68 -18.34 -19.05
N SER A 28 -9.79 -19.62 -19.39
CA SER A 28 -10.31 -20.09 -20.69
C SER A 28 -11.51 -21.01 -20.46
N GLY A 29 -12.73 -20.56 -20.79
CA GLY A 29 -13.93 -21.38 -20.66
C GLY A 29 -15.23 -20.71 -21.12
N ASP A 30 -16.29 -21.50 -21.22
CA ASP A 30 -17.62 -21.04 -21.64
C ASP A 30 -18.30 -20.12 -20.62
N ARG A 31 -19.30 -19.35 -21.07
CA ARG A 31 -20.05 -18.37 -20.24
C ARG A 31 -20.61 -18.96 -18.94
N ARG A 32 -21.09 -20.21 -18.96
CA ARG A 32 -21.62 -20.90 -17.76
C ARG A 32 -20.51 -21.22 -16.77
N ASN A 33 -19.36 -21.68 -17.27
CA ASN A 33 -18.18 -21.96 -16.46
C ASN A 33 -17.63 -20.66 -15.86
N ALA A 34 -17.63 -19.57 -16.63
CA ALA A 34 -17.21 -18.25 -16.16
C ALA A 34 -18.03 -17.78 -14.95
N SER A 35 -19.36 -17.86 -15.01
CA SER A 35 -20.22 -17.48 -13.87
C SER A 35 -19.96 -18.34 -12.64
N HIS A 36 -19.75 -19.65 -12.82
CA HIS A 36 -19.47 -20.56 -11.72
C HIS A 36 -18.10 -20.29 -11.10
N SER A 37 -17.05 -20.17 -11.91
CA SER A 37 -15.70 -19.82 -11.47
C SER A 37 -15.67 -18.47 -10.77
N ALA A 38 -16.38 -17.46 -11.27
CA ALA A 38 -16.46 -16.16 -10.62
C ALA A 38 -17.08 -16.22 -9.21
N ALA A 39 -18.07 -17.10 -8.99
CA ALA A 39 -18.63 -17.32 -7.67
C ALA A 39 -17.63 -18.01 -6.71
N LEU A 40 -16.85 -18.97 -7.21
CA LEU A 40 -15.81 -19.64 -6.43
C LEU A 40 -14.66 -18.67 -6.07
N VAL A 41 -14.21 -17.85 -7.03
CA VAL A 41 -13.20 -16.81 -6.81
C VAL A 41 -13.70 -15.76 -5.82
N ALA A 42 -14.97 -15.37 -5.90
CA ALA A 42 -15.58 -14.47 -4.92
C ALA A 42 -15.44 -15.01 -3.49
N ASN A 43 -15.81 -16.28 -3.27
CA ASN A 43 -15.68 -16.94 -1.97
C ASN A 43 -14.23 -16.95 -1.46
N ILE A 44 -13.25 -17.15 -2.36
CA ILE A 44 -11.83 -17.11 -2.00
C ILE A 44 -11.41 -15.72 -1.55
N ILE A 45 -11.78 -14.70 -2.33
CA ILE A 45 -11.41 -13.31 -2.03
C ILE A 45 -12.05 -12.85 -0.71
N ASP A 46 -13.30 -13.22 -0.46
CA ASP A 46 -13.98 -12.87 0.79
C ASP A 46 -13.34 -13.56 2.00
N ALA A 47 -13.00 -14.84 1.89
CA ALA A 47 -12.33 -15.58 2.95
C ALA A 47 -10.92 -15.04 3.23
N MET A 48 -10.12 -14.80 2.18
CA MET A 48 -8.78 -14.22 2.31
C MET A 48 -8.82 -12.77 2.81
N GLY A 49 -9.81 -11.99 2.38
CA GLY A 49 -10.02 -10.61 2.84
C GLY A 49 -10.43 -10.53 4.30
N TYR A 50 -11.28 -11.46 4.77
CA TYR A 50 -11.62 -11.59 6.18
C TYR A 50 -10.41 -11.98 7.03
N ALA A 51 -9.62 -12.97 6.57
CA ALA A 51 -8.39 -13.38 7.25
C ALA A 51 -7.37 -12.24 7.32
N SER A 52 -7.21 -11.48 6.24
CA SER A 52 -6.36 -10.28 6.21
C SER A 52 -6.81 -9.24 7.23
N ALA A 53 -8.12 -8.93 7.30
CA ALA A 53 -8.64 -7.99 8.30
C ALA A 53 -8.38 -8.47 9.73
N LYS A 54 -8.58 -9.76 10.01
CA LYS A 54 -8.31 -10.33 11.33
C LYS A 54 -6.83 -10.20 11.71
N ALA A 55 -5.92 -10.45 10.76
CA ALA A 55 -4.47 -10.34 11.00
C ALA A 55 -4.00 -8.89 11.20
N GLN A 56 -4.73 -7.91 10.65
CA GLN A 56 -4.46 -6.48 10.78
C GLN A 56 -5.28 -5.80 11.89
N ASP A 57 -6.05 -6.57 12.68
CA ASP A 57 -6.95 -6.08 13.72
C ASP A 57 -7.97 -5.02 13.22
N LEU A 58 -8.51 -5.24 12.02
CA LEU A 58 -9.51 -4.39 11.40
C LEU A 58 -10.91 -4.89 11.74
N GLN A 59 -11.82 -3.96 12.07
CA GLN A 59 -13.24 -4.30 12.33
C GLN A 59 -13.95 -4.89 11.11
N HIS A 60 -13.58 -4.45 9.90
CA HIS A 60 -14.19 -4.88 8.65
C HIS A 60 -13.14 -5.17 7.57
N PRO A 61 -13.35 -6.18 6.72
CA PRO A 61 -12.45 -6.50 5.62
C PRO A 61 -12.37 -5.35 4.62
N ILE A 62 -11.15 -4.91 4.30
CA ILE A 62 -10.89 -3.90 3.26
C ILE A 62 -10.84 -4.51 1.86
N THR A 63 -10.85 -5.83 1.76
CA THR A 63 -10.87 -6.62 0.52
C THR A 63 -12.06 -7.58 0.57
N SER A 64 -12.92 -7.49 -0.44
CA SER A 64 -14.04 -8.41 -0.66
C SER A 64 -14.35 -8.47 -2.14
N ALA A 65 -15.03 -9.51 -2.58
CA ALA A 65 -15.47 -9.69 -3.96
C ALA A 65 -16.36 -8.53 -4.40
N ASP A 66 -17.28 -8.09 -3.54
CA ASP A 66 -18.17 -6.96 -3.84
C ASP A 66 -17.41 -5.63 -3.99
N LYS A 67 -16.39 -5.38 -3.15
CA LYS A 67 -15.53 -4.20 -3.31
C LYS A 67 -14.73 -4.27 -4.61
N LEU A 68 -14.26 -5.45 -4.99
CA LEU A 68 -13.46 -5.66 -6.20
C LEU A 68 -14.30 -5.52 -7.48
N ARG A 69 -15.58 -5.95 -7.50
CA ARG A 69 -16.46 -5.78 -8.65
C ARG A 69 -16.72 -4.31 -9.00
N ASN A 70 -16.78 -3.47 -7.97
CA ASN A 70 -17.17 -2.07 -8.10
C ASN A 70 -15.98 -1.12 -8.31
N ILE A 71 -14.75 -1.58 -8.11
CA ILE A 71 -13.55 -0.75 -8.15
C ILE A 71 -12.51 -1.43 -9.03
N ASP A 72 -11.85 -0.66 -9.89
CA ASP A 72 -10.75 -1.16 -10.74
C ASP A 72 -9.46 -1.36 -9.93
N HIS A 73 -9.50 -2.37 -9.06
CA HIS A 73 -8.36 -2.91 -8.35
C HIS A 73 -7.97 -4.24 -8.96
N THR A 74 -6.73 -4.64 -8.72
CA THR A 74 -6.21 -5.96 -9.11
C THR A 74 -5.80 -6.71 -7.85
N VAL A 75 -6.17 -7.99 -7.77
CA VAL A 75 -5.74 -8.89 -6.69
C VAL A 75 -4.88 -9.99 -7.29
N TYR A 76 -3.68 -10.19 -6.74
CA TYR A 76 -2.86 -11.36 -7.01
C TYR A 76 -3.10 -12.37 -5.90
N LEU A 77 -3.48 -13.58 -6.27
CA LEU A 77 -3.64 -14.72 -5.38
C LEU A 77 -2.48 -15.68 -5.60
N MET A 78 -1.91 -16.19 -4.52
CA MET A 78 -0.89 -17.24 -4.57
C MET A 78 -1.50 -18.58 -4.16
N ILE A 79 -1.28 -19.61 -4.97
CA ILE A 79 -1.80 -20.97 -4.81
C ILE A 79 -0.63 -21.92 -4.62
N GLU A 80 -0.76 -22.83 -3.65
CA GLU A 80 0.10 -24.00 -3.49
C GLU A 80 -0.67 -25.22 -4.01
N PRO A 81 -0.34 -25.76 -5.20
CA PRO A 81 -1.17 -26.79 -5.84
C PRO A 81 -1.08 -28.16 -5.14
N GLU A 82 0.04 -28.46 -4.50
CA GLU A 82 0.30 -29.76 -3.86
C GLU A 82 -0.36 -29.90 -2.48
N ASP A 83 -0.78 -28.79 -1.86
CA ASP A 83 -1.48 -28.81 -0.57
C ASP A 83 -2.88 -29.45 -0.70
N ASN A 84 -3.47 -29.86 0.43
CA ASN A 84 -4.85 -30.35 0.53
C ASN A 84 -5.13 -31.58 -0.38
N ASP A 85 -4.28 -32.60 -0.27
CA ASP A 85 -4.36 -33.83 -1.07
C ASP A 85 -4.40 -33.57 -2.59
N GLY A 86 -3.62 -32.57 -3.06
CA GLY A 86 -3.57 -32.17 -4.47
C GLY A 86 -4.77 -31.34 -4.96
N LYS A 87 -5.65 -30.90 -4.05
CA LYS A 87 -6.76 -29.96 -4.37
C LYS A 87 -6.33 -28.50 -4.33
N GLY A 88 -5.10 -28.23 -3.90
CA GLY A 88 -4.53 -26.92 -3.78
C GLY A 88 -5.05 -26.12 -2.59
N SER A 89 -4.23 -25.16 -2.16
CA SER A 89 -4.59 -24.20 -1.11
C SER A 89 -4.19 -22.78 -1.51
N VAL A 90 -4.92 -21.78 -1.01
CA VAL A 90 -4.58 -20.36 -1.23
C VAL A 90 -3.68 -19.89 -0.09
N VAL A 91 -2.50 -19.38 -0.44
CA VAL A 91 -1.43 -19.04 0.50
C VAL A 91 -1.39 -17.55 0.80
N GLY A 92 -1.66 -16.69 -0.20
CA GLY A 92 -1.50 -15.25 -0.05
C GLY A 92 -2.37 -14.44 -0.98
N LEU A 93 -2.57 -13.18 -0.61
CA LEU A 93 -3.35 -12.17 -1.29
C LEU A 93 -2.56 -10.85 -1.31
N LEU A 94 -2.45 -10.25 -2.49
CA LEU A 94 -1.88 -8.91 -2.67
C LEU A 94 -2.83 -8.08 -3.54
N LYS A 95 -3.43 -7.04 -2.95
CA LYS A 95 -4.33 -6.12 -3.65
C LYS A 95 -3.61 -4.82 -3.98
N ILE A 96 -3.73 -4.41 -5.23
CA ILE A 96 -3.23 -3.13 -5.72
C ILE A 96 -4.34 -2.34 -6.42
N GLY A 97 -4.15 -1.03 -6.53
CA GLY A 97 -5.07 -0.17 -7.25
C GLY A 97 -4.53 1.23 -7.45
N VAL A 98 -5.02 1.93 -8.47
CA VAL A 98 -4.66 3.33 -8.70
C VAL A 98 -5.53 4.22 -7.83
N LYS A 99 -4.91 5.19 -7.14
CA LYS A 99 -5.61 6.21 -6.35
C LYS A 99 -5.16 7.60 -6.78
N ASN A 100 -6.10 8.55 -6.79
CA ASN A 100 -5.79 9.97 -6.86
C ASN A 100 -5.39 10.41 -5.45
N LEU A 101 -4.14 10.81 -5.26
CA LEU A 101 -3.59 11.16 -3.97
C LEU A 101 -3.05 12.59 -3.98
N PHE A 102 -3.21 13.28 -2.86
CA PHE A 102 -2.51 14.52 -2.55
C PHE A 102 -1.31 14.15 -1.66
N LEU A 103 -0.11 14.25 -2.21
CA LEU A 103 1.12 13.76 -1.60
C LEU A 103 2.11 14.91 -1.38
N PHE A 104 2.75 14.92 -0.21
CA PHE A 104 3.79 15.88 0.13
C PHE A 104 5.15 15.35 -0.35
N ASP A 105 5.90 16.20 -1.04
CA ASP A 105 7.29 15.91 -1.38
C ASP A 105 8.27 16.30 -0.25
N GLU A 106 9.57 16.12 -0.49
CA GLU A 106 10.64 16.46 0.46
C GLU A 106 10.69 17.97 0.81
N THR A 107 10.20 18.82 -0.09
CA THR A 107 10.14 20.28 0.12
C THR A 107 8.89 20.72 0.87
N GLY A 108 7.96 19.80 1.12
CA GLY A 108 6.65 20.06 1.72
C GLY A 108 5.60 20.56 0.73
N MET A 109 5.88 20.53 -0.58
CA MET A 109 4.91 20.91 -1.61
C MET A 109 3.93 19.76 -1.86
N VAL A 110 2.65 20.10 -2.05
CA VAL A 110 1.58 19.13 -2.32
C VAL A 110 1.45 18.88 -3.82
N HIS A 111 1.46 17.61 -4.20
CA HIS A 111 1.24 17.14 -5.55
C HIS A 111 -0.04 16.31 -5.61
N GLU A 112 -0.97 16.68 -6.48
CA GLU A 112 -2.10 15.82 -6.85
C GLU A 112 -1.68 14.89 -7.99
N MET A 113 -1.67 13.58 -7.76
CA MET A 113 -1.29 12.62 -8.80
C MET A 113 -1.98 11.27 -8.66
N LYS A 114 -2.10 10.57 -9.79
CA LYS A 114 -2.53 9.17 -9.83
C LYS A 114 -1.33 8.28 -9.51
N SER A 115 -1.39 7.55 -8.40
CA SER A 115 -0.34 6.61 -7.99
C SER A 115 -0.87 5.19 -7.92
N LEU A 116 -0.05 4.23 -8.35
CA LEU A 116 -0.29 2.83 -8.06
C LEU A 116 -0.01 2.57 -6.58
N CYS A 117 -0.95 1.91 -5.92
CA CYS A 117 -0.93 1.72 -4.48
C CYS A 117 -0.99 0.25 -4.10
N ILE A 118 -0.28 -0.14 -3.05
CA ILE A 118 -0.52 -1.38 -2.31
C ILE A 118 -1.63 -1.09 -1.29
N LEU A 119 -2.72 -1.86 -1.37
CA LEU A 119 -3.96 -1.59 -0.64
C LEU A 119 -4.37 -2.70 0.32
N ASP A 120 -3.82 -3.89 0.17
CA ASP A 120 -3.94 -5.01 1.11
C ASP A 120 -2.84 -6.03 0.80
N PHE A 121 -2.19 -6.59 1.82
CA PHE A 121 -1.17 -7.60 1.61
C PHE A 121 -1.15 -8.58 2.77
N TYR A 122 -1.41 -9.85 2.45
CA TYR A 122 -1.59 -10.89 3.43
C TYR A 122 -1.04 -12.22 2.94
N VAL A 123 -0.36 -12.92 3.85
CA VAL A 123 0.05 -14.32 3.69
C VAL A 123 -0.51 -15.07 4.88
N HIS A 124 -1.14 -16.20 4.62
CA HIS A 124 -1.74 -17.06 5.65
C HIS A 124 -0.72 -17.38 6.75
N GLU A 125 -1.16 -17.34 8.01
CA GLU A 125 -0.29 -17.34 9.19
C GLU A 125 0.67 -18.54 9.20
N SER A 126 0.16 -19.72 8.85
CA SER A 126 0.95 -20.97 8.79
C SER A 126 2.05 -20.99 7.72
N LYS A 127 2.02 -20.06 6.76
CA LYS A 127 2.97 -19.96 5.65
C LYS A 127 3.79 -18.66 5.70
N GLN A 128 3.62 -17.84 6.75
CA GLN A 128 4.42 -16.62 6.91
C GLN A 128 5.90 -16.95 7.10
N ARG A 129 6.76 -15.96 6.78
CA ARG A 129 8.24 -16.07 6.86
C ARG A 129 8.88 -17.18 6.00
N SER A 130 8.11 -17.82 5.11
CA SER A 130 8.58 -18.87 4.19
C SER A 130 8.89 -18.37 2.77
N GLY A 131 9.01 -17.06 2.57
CA GLY A 131 9.35 -16.45 1.27
C GLY A 131 8.18 -16.21 0.31
N TYR A 132 6.97 -16.70 0.63
CA TYR A 132 5.76 -16.48 -0.19
C TYR A 132 5.43 -15.00 -0.41
N GLY A 133 5.57 -14.18 0.62
CA GLY A 133 5.34 -12.73 0.49
C GLY A 133 6.28 -12.08 -0.54
N LYS A 134 7.56 -12.48 -0.55
CA LYS A 134 8.54 -11.99 -1.54
C LYS A 134 8.17 -12.44 -2.95
N LYS A 135 7.86 -13.73 -3.13
CA LYS A 135 7.43 -14.27 -4.44
C LYS A 135 6.22 -13.51 -4.99
N LEU A 136 5.21 -13.26 -4.15
CA LEU A 136 3.99 -12.57 -4.55
C LEU A 136 4.25 -11.08 -4.89
N TYR A 137 5.07 -10.41 -4.10
CA TYR A 137 5.42 -9.01 -4.33
C TYR A 137 6.29 -8.85 -5.58
N ASP A 138 7.32 -9.68 -5.77
CA ASP A 138 8.17 -9.68 -6.97
C ASP A 138 7.38 -9.93 -8.24
N TYR A 139 6.43 -10.87 -8.20
CA TYR A 139 5.53 -11.12 -9.34
C TYR A 139 4.72 -9.87 -9.70
N MET A 140 4.17 -9.18 -8.71
CA MET A 140 3.42 -7.94 -8.92
C MET A 140 4.31 -6.82 -9.50
N LEU A 141 5.54 -6.66 -9.01
CA LEU A 141 6.49 -5.68 -9.55
C LEU A 141 6.82 -5.97 -11.02
N HIS A 142 7.02 -7.25 -11.37
CA HIS A 142 7.29 -7.67 -12.75
C HIS A 142 6.08 -7.47 -13.66
N ASP A 143 4.86 -7.86 -13.24
CA ASP A 143 3.63 -7.63 -14.02
C ASP A 143 3.33 -6.14 -14.23
N LYS A 144 3.77 -5.27 -13.32
CA LYS A 144 3.56 -3.81 -13.39
C LYS A 144 4.74 -3.02 -13.91
N GLU A 145 5.87 -3.67 -14.18
CA GLU A 145 7.12 -3.04 -14.65
C GLU A 145 7.50 -1.81 -13.80
N ILE A 146 7.34 -1.92 -12.47
CA ILE A 146 7.49 -0.79 -11.55
C ILE A 146 8.56 -1.08 -10.48
N SER A 147 9.31 -0.05 -10.11
CA SER A 147 10.24 -0.12 -8.98
C SER A 147 9.50 -0.02 -7.64
N PRO A 148 9.93 -0.75 -6.59
CA PRO A 148 9.29 -0.73 -5.27
C PRO A 148 9.11 0.68 -4.67
N CYS A 149 10.08 1.57 -4.86
CA CYS A 149 10.04 2.95 -4.35
C CYS A 149 8.98 3.83 -5.02
N LYS A 150 8.43 3.43 -6.17
CA LYS A 150 7.38 4.15 -6.90
C LYS A 150 5.96 3.75 -6.49
N LEU A 151 5.81 2.89 -5.49
CA LEU A 151 4.52 2.47 -4.96
C LEU A 151 4.16 3.29 -3.72
N ALA A 152 2.92 3.75 -3.67
CA ALA A 152 2.34 4.29 -2.44
C ALA A 152 1.72 3.15 -1.62
N ILE A 153 1.84 3.19 -0.29
CA ILE A 153 1.36 2.09 0.57
C ILE A 153 0.33 2.62 1.55
N ASP A 154 -0.88 2.08 1.50
CA ASP A 154 -1.96 2.46 2.43
C ASP A 154 -1.79 1.73 3.77
N ARG A 155 -1.56 2.49 4.84
CA ARG A 155 -1.46 1.99 6.24
C ARG A 155 -0.62 0.71 6.38
N PRO A 156 0.68 0.72 6.02
CA PRO A 156 1.51 -0.47 6.16
C PRO A 156 1.63 -0.90 7.62
N SER A 157 1.54 -2.22 7.86
CA SER A 157 1.90 -2.78 9.17
C SER A 157 3.40 -2.74 9.39
N GLU A 158 3.85 -2.81 10.65
CA GLU A 158 5.27 -2.86 11.00
C GLU A 158 5.99 -4.06 10.35
N ASN A 159 5.28 -5.19 10.26
CA ASN A 159 5.77 -6.38 9.57
C ASN A 159 6.00 -6.12 8.08
N PHE A 160 5.11 -5.34 7.44
CA PHE A 160 5.26 -5.00 6.04
C PHE A 160 6.39 -3.99 5.82
N LEU A 161 6.54 -2.97 6.68
CA LEU A 161 7.68 -2.06 6.63
C LEU A 161 9.01 -2.81 6.77
N SER A 162 9.09 -3.73 7.74
CA SER A 162 10.28 -4.57 7.94
C SER A 162 10.57 -5.47 6.73
N PHE A 163 9.52 -5.97 6.07
CA PHE A 163 9.65 -6.74 4.83
C PHE A 163 10.22 -5.89 3.69
N LEU A 164 9.71 -4.67 3.51
CA LEU A 164 10.14 -3.74 2.46
C LEU A 164 11.60 -3.31 2.66
N TYR A 165 11.96 -3.00 3.90
CA TYR A 165 13.33 -2.70 4.29
C TYR A 165 14.28 -3.85 3.96
N LYS A 166 13.96 -5.06 4.44
CA LYS A 166 14.80 -6.26 4.27
C LYS A 166 15.01 -6.65 2.81
N HIS A 167 13.95 -6.57 1.98
CA HIS A 167 13.98 -7.13 0.63
C HIS A 167 14.24 -6.11 -0.47
N TYR A 168 13.94 -4.83 -0.24
CA TYR A 168 14.02 -3.78 -1.24
C TYR A 168 14.77 -2.52 -0.76
N GLY A 169 15.37 -2.53 0.43
CA GLY A 169 16.17 -1.41 0.94
C GLY A 169 15.36 -0.15 1.26
N LEU A 170 14.02 -0.24 1.30
CA LEU A 170 13.15 0.92 1.52
C LEU A 170 13.19 1.34 3.00
N ALA A 171 13.97 2.38 3.29
CA ALA A 171 14.23 2.84 4.66
C ALA A 171 13.65 4.24 4.94
N LYS A 172 13.98 5.22 4.09
CA LYS A 172 13.60 6.62 4.29
C LYS A 172 12.17 6.83 3.79
N ILE A 173 11.27 7.18 4.70
CA ILE A 173 9.86 7.46 4.42
C ILE A 173 9.62 8.97 4.32
N TYR A 174 8.79 9.39 3.36
CA TYR A 174 8.27 10.75 3.31
C TYR A 174 7.11 10.94 4.28
N PRO A 175 7.18 11.93 5.19
CA PRO A 175 6.05 12.26 6.05
C PRO A 175 4.82 12.68 5.23
N GLN A 176 3.69 12.03 5.46
CA GLN A 176 2.41 12.38 4.83
C GLN A 176 1.38 12.74 5.89
N THR A 177 0.44 13.64 5.57
CA THR A 177 -0.69 13.97 6.44
C THR A 177 -1.82 12.95 6.34
N ASN A 178 -1.86 12.20 5.23
CA ASN A 178 -2.76 11.07 5.02
C ASN A 178 -2.17 9.79 5.64
N ASN A 179 -2.83 8.65 5.45
CA ASN A 179 -2.36 7.37 6.00
C ASN A 179 -1.45 6.58 5.02
N PHE A 180 -1.01 7.22 3.93
CA PHE A 180 -0.12 6.60 2.97
C PHE A 180 1.34 6.79 3.39
N VAL A 181 2.14 5.78 3.09
CA VAL A 181 3.59 5.79 3.24
C VAL A 181 4.21 5.77 1.85
N LEU A 182 5.13 6.72 1.63
CA LEU A 182 5.96 6.81 0.44
C LEU A 182 7.42 6.67 0.88
N PHE A 183 8.26 6.14 0.01
CA PHE A 183 9.69 6.03 0.26
C PHE A 183 10.49 6.99 -0.61
N GLU A 184 11.74 7.22 -0.21
CA GLU A 184 12.70 7.95 -1.02
C GLU A 184 12.78 7.38 -2.45
N GLY A 185 12.85 8.30 -3.43
CA GLY A 185 12.81 7.96 -4.84
C GLY A 185 11.41 7.90 -5.44
N PHE A 186 10.34 8.00 -4.64
CA PHE A 186 8.96 8.04 -5.14
C PHE A 186 8.75 9.16 -6.17
N PHE A 187 9.08 10.40 -5.80
CA PHE A 187 8.96 11.57 -6.68
C PHE A 187 10.10 11.73 -7.69
N GLY A 188 11.09 10.83 -7.68
CA GLY A 188 12.41 10.95 -8.31
C GLY A 188 12.48 11.92 -9.50
N ASN A 189 13.36 12.91 -9.40
CA ASN A 189 13.62 14.01 -10.34
C ASN A 189 12.79 13.94 -11.62
N ASN A 190 11.63 14.60 -11.62
CA ASN A 190 10.98 15.05 -12.83
C ASN A 190 11.85 16.11 -13.52
N THR A 191 13.00 15.73 -14.09
CA THR A 191 13.54 16.48 -15.22
C THR A 191 12.76 16.04 -16.46
N ALA A 192 11.63 16.71 -16.67
CA ALA A 192 10.95 16.93 -17.93
C ALA A 192 10.50 15.70 -18.74
N SER A 193 9.27 15.25 -18.47
CA SER A 193 8.35 14.83 -19.54
C SER A 193 7.28 15.90 -19.74
N THR A 194 7.70 17.16 -19.90
CA THR A 194 6.84 18.19 -20.49
C THR A 194 6.94 18.00 -21.99
N VAL A 195 5.84 17.56 -22.59
CA VAL A 195 5.60 17.57 -24.04
C VAL A 195 5.92 18.98 -24.55
N SER A 196 7.11 19.14 -25.12
CA SER A 196 7.58 20.37 -25.72
C SER A 196 7.33 20.30 -27.21
N THR A 197 6.46 21.19 -27.65
CA THR A 197 6.13 21.48 -29.05
C THR A 197 7.42 21.70 -29.84
N LYS A 198 7.54 20.94 -30.93
CA LYS A 198 8.67 20.90 -31.87
C LYS A 198 9.12 22.30 -32.28
N SER A 199 10.41 22.58 -32.15
CA SER A 199 11.12 23.57 -32.96
C SER A 199 12.50 23.01 -33.35
N TYR A 200 12.74 23.01 -34.67
CA TYR A 200 13.94 22.49 -35.33
C TYR A 200 15.13 23.43 -35.12
N SER A 201 16.31 22.90 -34.80
CA SER A 201 17.60 23.36 -35.37
C SER A 201 18.80 22.47 -34.99
N SER A 202 19.47 21.98 -36.05
CA SER A 202 20.91 21.75 -36.27
C SER A 202 21.86 21.15 -35.21
N GLN A 203 22.36 19.95 -35.57
CA GLN A 203 23.75 19.43 -35.56
C GLN A 203 24.75 19.78 -34.45
N GLY A 204 25.26 18.71 -33.81
CA GLY A 204 26.57 18.63 -33.13
C GLY A 204 26.75 17.27 -32.42
N THR A 205 27.76 16.49 -32.80
CA THR A 205 28.25 15.27 -32.07
C THR A 205 29.47 15.65 -31.22
N PRO A 206 30.09 14.81 -30.35
CA PRO A 206 29.75 13.47 -29.83
C PRO A 206 29.90 13.31 -28.28
N SER A 207 29.66 12.09 -27.76
CA SER A 207 30.38 11.39 -26.67
C SER A 207 29.66 10.99 -25.36
N HIS A 208 29.85 9.70 -25.03
CA HIS A 208 30.02 9.05 -23.71
C HIS A 208 28.86 8.75 -22.73
N ASN A 209 28.87 7.46 -22.34
CA ASN A 209 28.35 6.79 -21.14
C ASN A 209 26.84 6.51 -21.02
N GLU A 210 26.47 5.31 -21.47
CA GLU A 210 25.41 4.52 -20.86
C GLU A 210 25.76 4.14 -19.42
N LYS A 211 24.99 4.65 -18.45
CA LYS A 211 24.66 3.98 -17.19
C LYS A 211 23.30 4.47 -16.70
N ASN A 212 22.21 3.86 -17.18
CA ASN A 212 20.92 3.92 -16.50
C ASN A 212 20.93 2.91 -15.35
N GLY A 213 21.52 3.32 -14.22
CA GLY A 213 21.39 2.64 -12.95
C GLY A 213 20.24 3.25 -12.17
N HIS A 214 19.08 2.59 -12.17
CA HIS A 214 18.01 2.88 -11.22
C HIS A 214 18.42 2.30 -9.86
N ASP A 215 19.30 3.00 -9.16
CA ASP A 215 19.87 2.53 -7.90
C ASP A 215 18.95 2.94 -6.73
N CYS A 216 17.98 2.08 -6.42
CA CYS A 216 17.35 2.03 -5.09
C CYS A 216 18.03 1.01 -4.17
N PHE A 217 19.23 0.54 -4.54
CA PHE A 217 20.01 -0.43 -3.78
C PHE A 217 21.15 0.27 -3.05
N ASP A 218 20.91 0.68 -1.81
CA ASP A 218 22.01 0.97 -0.89
C ASP A 218 22.46 -0.35 -0.26
N ASN A 219 23.57 -0.89 -0.77
CA ASN A 219 24.11 -2.18 -0.37
C ASN A 219 24.92 -2.02 0.92
N SER A 220 24.23 -1.83 2.04
CA SER A 220 24.80 -2.09 3.36
C SER A 220 24.09 -3.28 3.97
N SER A 221 24.86 -4.26 4.43
CA SER A 221 24.36 -5.44 5.14
C SER A 221 23.78 -5.01 6.49
N VAL A 222 22.53 -4.54 6.51
CA VAL A 222 21.91 -4.02 7.73
C VAL A 222 21.05 -5.10 8.39
N THR A 223 21.50 -5.48 9.57
CA THR A 223 20.74 -6.30 10.51
C THR A 223 19.46 -5.58 10.94
N SER A 224 18.34 -6.31 11.00
CA SER A 224 16.97 -5.85 11.30
C SER A 224 16.76 -5.08 12.62
N LYS A 225 17.81 -4.84 13.42
CA LYS A 225 17.73 -4.18 14.73
C LYS A 225 17.82 -2.64 14.69
N THR A 226 18.14 -2.05 13.53
CA THR A 226 18.37 -0.58 13.41
C THR A 226 17.18 0.19 12.85
N TYR A 227 16.13 -0.48 12.38
CA TYR A 227 14.93 0.18 11.88
C TYR A 227 13.97 0.48 13.04
N SER A 228 13.75 1.78 13.32
CA SER A 228 12.79 2.25 14.32
C SER A 228 11.58 2.87 13.61
N PRO A 229 10.40 2.23 13.62
CA PRO A 229 9.19 2.74 12.95
C PRO A 229 8.57 3.98 13.62
N ASN A 230 9.03 4.34 14.82
CA ASN A 230 8.38 5.33 15.70
C ASN A 230 8.38 6.78 15.17
N SER A 231 8.83 7.04 13.94
CA SER A 231 9.01 8.38 13.37
C SER A 231 8.10 8.68 12.17
N TYR A 232 7.09 7.85 11.87
CA TYR A 232 6.27 8.03 10.66
C TYR A 232 4.78 8.18 10.97
N GLY A 233 4.13 9.16 10.33
CA GLY A 233 2.71 9.41 10.49
C GLY A 233 2.37 10.90 10.50
N ARG A 234 1.06 11.19 10.57
CA ARG A 234 0.47 12.54 10.49
C ARG A 234 1.09 13.59 11.42
N HIS A 235 1.70 13.14 12.52
CA HIS A 235 2.35 14.02 13.51
C HIS A 235 3.72 14.55 13.07
N ASN A 236 4.39 13.87 12.12
CA ASN A 236 5.70 14.27 11.60
C ASN A 236 5.64 14.95 10.22
N ALA A 237 4.44 15.05 9.63
CA ALA A 237 4.24 15.78 8.38
C ALA A 237 4.35 17.29 8.60
N VAL A 238 5.04 17.99 7.70
CA VAL A 238 5.10 19.46 7.69
C VAL A 238 3.68 20.00 7.57
N LYS A 239 3.24 20.74 8.59
CA LYS A 239 1.96 21.44 8.56
C LYS A 239 2.21 22.85 8.02
N PRO A 240 1.66 23.24 6.86
CA PRO A 240 1.68 24.63 6.45
C PRO A 240 0.93 25.48 7.49
N ASP A 241 1.41 26.71 7.70
CA ASP A 241 0.71 27.68 8.54
C ASP A 241 -0.71 27.88 8.01
N ASP A 242 -1.70 27.54 8.83
CA ASP A 242 -3.11 27.66 8.44
C ASP A 242 -3.52 29.13 8.38
N THR A 243 -3.71 29.65 7.17
CA THR A 243 -4.20 31.01 6.94
C THR A 243 -5.61 31.25 7.48
N MET A 244 -6.41 30.20 7.71
CA MET A 244 -7.75 30.35 8.31
C MET A 244 -7.68 30.71 9.81
N GLY A 245 -6.63 30.29 10.52
CA GLY A 245 -6.40 30.63 11.93
C GLY A 245 -6.01 32.09 12.18
N LYS A 246 -5.57 32.82 11.14
CA LYS A 246 -5.23 34.26 11.23
C LYS A 246 -6.43 35.19 10.97
N ILE A 247 -7.53 34.68 10.42
CA ILE A 247 -8.71 35.50 10.06
C ILE A 247 -9.78 35.51 11.17
N LEU A 248 -9.79 34.52 12.05
CA LEU A 248 -10.63 34.51 13.24
C LEU A 248 -9.74 34.73 14.46
N GLY A 249 -9.69 35.98 14.95
CA GLY A 249 -9.01 36.34 16.18
C GLY A 249 -9.58 35.59 17.39
N TRP A 250 -9.03 34.41 17.67
CA TRP A 250 -9.23 33.71 18.93
C TRP A 250 -8.00 33.96 19.80
N LEU A 251 -8.23 34.71 20.88
CA LEU A 251 -7.30 34.92 21.97
C LEU A 251 -6.87 33.56 22.54
N SER A 252 -5.55 33.31 22.57
CA SER A 252 -4.96 32.22 23.34
C SER A 252 -5.38 32.32 24.81
N PRO A 253 -5.79 31.23 25.48
CA PRO A 253 -6.01 31.23 26.92
C PRO A 253 -4.67 31.06 27.65
N VAL A 254 -3.84 32.10 27.63
CA VAL A 254 -2.65 32.21 28.50
C VAL A 254 -2.53 33.65 28.99
N GLN A 255 -3.54 34.14 29.71
CA GLN A 255 -3.44 35.33 30.57
C GLN A 255 -4.75 35.54 31.36
N LEU A 256 -5.05 34.64 32.29
CA LEU A 256 -5.95 34.97 33.40
C LEU A 256 -5.43 34.32 34.68
N GLY A 257 -4.24 34.78 35.08
CA GLY A 257 -3.69 34.55 36.42
C GLY A 257 -3.64 35.88 37.16
N ARG A 258 -4.66 36.16 37.97
CA ARG A 258 -4.66 36.90 39.25
C ARG A 258 -5.99 37.63 39.48
N GLN A 259 -6.42 37.57 40.76
CA GLN A 259 -7.64 38.15 41.36
C GLN A 259 -8.88 37.30 41.02
N PHE A 260 -9.56 36.64 41.97
CA PHE A 260 -10.05 37.15 43.25
C PHE A 260 -10.04 36.09 44.37
N HIS A 261 -9.74 36.56 45.57
CA HIS A 261 -9.91 35.87 46.85
C HIS A 261 -11.27 36.30 47.42
N VAL A 262 -12.24 35.38 47.57
CA VAL A 262 -13.35 35.49 48.54
C VAL A 262 -13.79 34.07 48.92
N SER A 263 -13.91 33.84 50.23
CA SER A 263 -14.37 32.60 50.86
C SER A 263 -15.87 32.37 50.66
N MET A 264 -16.32 31.11 50.54
CA MET A 264 -17.40 30.62 51.39
C MET A 264 -17.57 29.09 51.31
N SER A 265 -17.92 28.58 52.48
CA SER A 265 -18.05 27.22 52.97
C SER A 265 -19.04 26.31 52.23
N SER A 266 -18.68 25.02 52.21
CA SER A 266 -19.49 23.81 52.43
C SER A 266 -20.88 23.72 51.80
N HIS A 267 -21.09 22.74 50.91
CA HIS A 267 -22.15 21.74 51.09
C HIS A 267 -21.90 20.47 50.25
N THR A 268 -22.08 19.35 50.93
CA THR A 268 -22.01 17.94 50.50
C THR A 268 -23.10 17.59 49.48
N ALA A 269 -22.79 16.78 48.46
CA ALA A 269 -23.73 15.81 47.90
C ALA A 269 -22.97 14.73 47.10
N LEU A 270 -23.16 13.49 47.54
CA LEU A 270 -22.88 12.23 46.84
C LEU A 270 -23.77 12.11 45.61
N TRP A 271 -23.22 11.63 44.49
CA TRP A 271 -23.63 10.44 43.72
C TRP A 271 -22.45 10.03 42.83
#